data_AF-A0A401FKQ5-F1
#
_entry.id   AF-A0A401FKQ5-F1
#
_cell.length_a   1.000
_cell.length_b   1.000
_cell.length_c   1.000
_cell.angle_alpha   90.00
_cell.angle_beta   90.00
_cell.angle_gamma   90.00
#
_symmetry.space_group_name_H-M   'P 1'
#
loop_
_entity.id
_entity.type
_entity.pdbx_description
1 polymer ?
#
loop_
_entity_poly.entity_id
_entity_poly.type
_entity_poly.pdbx_seq_one_letter_code
_entity_poly.pdbx_strand_id
1 'polypeptide(L)'
;MIKLTNDYLTVLINPLGAELTSVKSSDTEYIWTADKQYWGRHAPILFPIVGRLKDDRYKYAGNTYQMTQHGFARDNEFEVESQTNSDVTLSLTASANTLINYPFSFKLTVKYELQDHELNVSMTVTNLDNQEMIFQLGAHPGFNVPFNPYEGGFEDYHIQLLRKRITLRYL
;
A
#
# COMPACT_ATOMS: atom_id res chain seq x y z
N MET A 1 8.76 12.47 -5.75
CA MET A 1 8.49 12.27 -4.31
C MET A 1 7.53 13.33 -3.84
N ILE A 2 6.44 12.91 -3.22
CA ILE A 2 5.42 13.76 -2.60
C ILE A 2 5.75 13.86 -1.12
N LYS A 3 5.61 15.06 -0.54
CA LYS A 3 5.87 15.32 0.86
C LYS A 3 4.61 15.87 1.52
N LEU A 4 4.19 15.26 2.62
CA LEU A 4 3.16 15.78 3.52
C LEU A 4 3.80 16.18 4.85
N THR A 5 3.29 17.23 5.47
CA THR A 5 3.75 17.71 6.78
C THR A 5 2.62 18.31 7.59
N ASN A 6 2.65 18.08 8.90
CA ASN A 6 1.94 18.87 9.90
C ASN A 6 2.89 19.17 11.09
N ASP A 7 2.35 19.61 12.22
CA ASP A 7 3.16 19.97 13.40
C ASP A 7 3.91 18.77 14.02
N TYR A 8 3.53 17.53 13.69
CA TYR A 8 4.02 16.31 14.35
C TYR A 8 4.77 15.35 13.44
N LEU A 9 4.35 15.27 12.17
CA LEU A 9 4.79 14.28 11.20
C LEU A 9 5.30 14.92 9.91
N THR A 10 6.35 14.33 9.36
CA THR A 10 6.77 14.51 7.97
C THR A 10 6.71 13.16 7.27
N VAL A 11 5.99 13.09 6.14
CA VAL A 11 5.75 11.86 5.40
C VAL A 11 6.20 12.01 3.95
N LEU A 12 6.86 10.98 3.41
CA LEU A 12 7.26 10.92 2.01
C LEU A 12 6.57 9.76 1.29
N ILE A 13 5.95 10.07 0.15
CA ILE A 13 5.28 9.10 -0.71
C ILE A 13 5.93 9.12 -2.09
N ASN A 14 6.23 7.95 -2.64
CA ASN A 14 6.65 7.78 -4.02
C ASN A 14 5.40 7.56 -4.90
N PRO A 15 5.16 8.37 -5.95
CA PRO A 15 4.04 8.11 -6.85
C PRO A 15 4.14 6.75 -7.55
N LEU A 16 5.35 6.24 -7.77
CA LEU A 16 5.56 4.84 -8.14
C LEU A 16 5.03 3.92 -7.04
N GLY A 17 4.00 3.15 -7.37
CA GLY A 17 3.31 2.25 -6.45
C GLY A 17 2.47 2.93 -5.37
N ALA A 18 2.34 4.26 -5.42
CA ALA A 18 1.86 5.09 -4.32
C ALA A 18 2.55 4.70 -2.99
N GLU A 19 3.84 4.33 -3.03
CA GLU A 19 4.54 3.69 -1.91
C GLU A 19 4.85 4.71 -0.81
N LEU A 20 4.43 4.41 0.42
CA LEU A 20 4.87 5.13 1.62
C LEU A 20 6.34 4.79 1.88
N THR A 21 7.21 5.80 1.83
CA THR A 21 8.68 5.60 1.94
C THR A 21 9.28 6.12 3.25
N SER A 22 8.60 7.03 3.94
CA SER A 22 9.08 7.62 5.19
C SER A 22 7.92 8.15 6.00
N VAL A 23 7.96 7.93 7.31
CA VAL A 23 7.12 8.61 8.30
C VAL A 23 8.04 9.02 9.43
N LYS A 24 8.26 10.31 9.61
CA LYS A 24 9.14 10.86 10.63
C LYS A 24 8.39 11.68 11.66
N SER A 25 8.71 11.47 12.93
CA SER A 25 8.37 12.38 14.02
C SER A 25 9.66 12.70 14.79
N SER A 26 10.00 14.00 14.88
CA SER A 26 11.31 14.44 15.39
C SER A 26 12.46 13.68 14.70
N ASP A 27 13.33 13.00 15.45
CA ASP A 27 14.47 12.24 14.92
C ASP A 27 14.16 10.76 14.62
N THR A 28 12.91 10.32 14.85
CA THR A 28 12.50 8.93 14.67
C THR A 28 11.96 8.70 13.26
N GLU A 29 12.54 7.74 12.54
CA GLU A 29 12.01 7.21 11.28
C GLU A 29 11.27 5.89 11.53
N TYR A 30 9.96 5.88 11.31
CA TYR A 30 9.14 4.70 11.57
C TYR A 30 9.19 3.68 10.43
N ILE A 31 9.40 4.10 9.18
CA ILE A 31 9.35 3.21 8.01
C ILE A 31 10.73 2.67 7.67
N TRP A 32 10.81 1.38 7.40
CA TRP A 32 12.02 0.71 6.94
C TRP A 32 12.60 1.39 5.69
N THR A 33 13.91 1.64 5.69
CA THR A 33 14.62 2.48 4.70
C THR A 33 15.01 1.74 3.41
N ALA A 34 14.43 0.56 3.18
CA ALA A 34 14.63 -0.25 1.98
C ALA A 34 16.09 -0.67 1.70
N ASP A 35 16.86 -1.01 2.75
CA ASP A 35 18.20 -1.59 2.55
C ASP A 35 18.09 -2.88 1.73
N LYS A 36 18.63 -2.83 0.51
CA LYS A 36 18.57 -3.89 -0.49
C LYS A 36 19.28 -5.17 -0.06
N GLN A 37 20.17 -5.11 0.94
CA GLN A 37 20.76 -6.30 1.54
C GLN A 37 19.70 -7.20 2.20
N TYR A 38 18.65 -6.60 2.77
CA TYR A 38 17.63 -7.32 3.51
C TYR A 38 16.28 -7.30 2.78
N TRP A 39 15.77 -6.12 2.45
CA TRP A 39 14.51 -5.94 1.76
C TRP A 39 14.46 -4.58 1.07
N GLY A 40 14.51 -4.57 -0.26
CA GLY A 40 14.62 -3.35 -1.07
C GLY A 40 13.32 -2.57 -1.33
N ARG A 41 12.32 -2.67 -0.46
CA ARG A 41 11.05 -1.92 -0.52
C ARG A 41 10.71 -1.35 0.86
N HIS A 42 9.78 -0.40 0.93
CA HIS A 42 9.42 0.29 2.18
C HIS A 42 8.04 -0.15 2.69
N ALA A 43 7.00 0.09 1.89
CA ALA A 43 5.61 -0.20 2.23
C ALA A 43 4.74 -0.37 0.97
N PRO A 44 4.98 -1.41 0.15
CA PRO A 44 4.29 -1.55 -1.11
C PRO A 44 2.79 -1.84 -0.93
N ILE A 45 1.98 -1.31 -1.84
CA ILE A 45 0.58 -1.66 -2.01
C ILE A 45 0.46 -2.93 -2.86
N LEU A 46 -0.35 -3.86 -2.41
CA LEU A 46 -0.53 -5.19 -2.99
C LEU A 46 -1.89 -5.25 -3.70
N PHE A 47 -1.88 -5.23 -5.03
CA PHE A 47 -3.08 -5.28 -5.86
C PHE A 47 -2.69 -5.75 -7.29
N PRO A 48 -3.51 -6.59 -7.95
CA PRO A 48 -4.84 -7.09 -7.55
C PRO A 48 -4.81 -8.41 -6.78
N ILE A 49 -3.64 -8.90 -6.36
CA ILE A 49 -3.50 -10.11 -5.54
C ILE A 49 -2.60 -9.85 -4.32
N VAL A 50 -2.78 -10.65 -3.27
CA VAL A 50 -1.92 -10.69 -2.09
C VAL A 50 -1.23 -12.05 -2.02
N GLY A 51 0.09 -12.05 -1.85
CA GLY A 51 0.90 -13.27 -1.84
C GLY A 51 1.23 -13.72 -3.25
N ARG A 52 1.39 -15.03 -3.44
CA ARG A 52 1.81 -15.63 -4.71
C ARG A 52 0.78 -16.63 -5.21
N LEU A 53 0.50 -16.62 -6.51
CA LEU A 53 -0.30 -17.66 -7.15
C LEU A 53 0.56 -18.88 -7.46
N LYS A 54 -0.07 -20.06 -7.51
CA LYS A 54 0.60 -21.27 -8.01
C LYS A 54 1.04 -21.04 -9.46
N ASP A 55 2.31 -21.32 -9.74
CA ASP A 55 2.93 -21.16 -11.07
C ASP A 55 2.76 -19.76 -11.70
N ASP A 56 2.62 -18.72 -10.85
CA ASP A 56 2.43 -17.31 -11.21
C ASP A 56 1.29 -17.08 -12.22
N ARG A 57 0.20 -17.85 -12.11
CA ARG A 57 -0.93 -17.77 -13.05
C ARG A 57 -2.28 -18.01 -12.39
N TYR A 58 -3.34 -17.55 -13.06
CA TYR A 58 -4.72 -17.91 -12.75
C TYR A 58 -5.55 -18.10 -14.03
N LYS A 59 -6.75 -18.66 -13.87
CA LYS A 59 -7.72 -18.84 -14.96
C LYS A 59 -8.95 -17.97 -14.73
N TYR A 60 -9.40 -17.29 -15.77
CA TYR A 60 -10.64 -16.52 -15.78
C TYR A 60 -11.26 -16.57 -17.17
N ALA A 61 -12.58 -16.81 -17.23
CA ALA A 61 -13.34 -16.90 -18.49
C ALA A 61 -12.69 -17.79 -19.57
N GLY A 62 -12.14 -18.94 -19.18
CA GLY A 62 -11.47 -19.89 -20.10
C GLY A 62 -10.03 -19.51 -20.50
N ASN A 63 -9.57 -18.29 -20.19
CA ASN A 63 -8.22 -17.82 -20.49
C ASN A 63 -7.29 -17.99 -19.29
N THR A 64 -5.98 -18.12 -19.56
CA THR A 64 -4.93 -18.17 -18.54
C THR A 64 -4.16 -16.86 -18.54
N TYR A 65 -4.00 -16.25 -17.37
CA TYR A 65 -3.31 -14.97 -17.17
C TYR A 65 -2.09 -15.18 -16.28
N GLN A 66 -1.02 -14.42 -16.52
CA GLN A 66 0.15 -14.40 -15.65
C GLN A 66 0.03 -13.28 -14.63
N MET A 67 0.47 -13.54 -13.40
CA MET A 67 0.49 -12.53 -12.35
C MET A 67 1.65 -12.80 -11.39
N THR A 68 2.53 -11.82 -11.24
CA THR A 68 3.65 -11.89 -10.31
C THR A 68 3.16 -11.76 -8.86
N GLN A 69 3.99 -12.21 -7.92
CA GLN A 69 3.71 -12.10 -6.49
C GLN A 69 3.31 -10.67 -6.09
N HIS A 70 2.22 -10.53 -5.33
CA HIS A 70 1.61 -9.27 -4.86
C HIS A 70 1.02 -8.35 -5.95
N GLY A 71 0.89 -8.87 -7.16
CA GLY A 71 0.33 -8.12 -8.27
C GLY A 71 1.26 -7.02 -8.78
N PHE A 72 0.68 -6.02 -9.43
CA PHE A 72 1.42 -5.04 -10.21
C PHE A 72 1.32 -3.61 -9.68
N ALA A 73 0.44 -3.30 -8.72
CA ALA A 73 0.23 -1.91 -8.28
C ALA A 73 1.54 -1.22 -7.85
N ARG A 74 2.34 -1.89 -7.01
CA ARG A 74 3.66 -1.40 -6.54
C ARG A 74 4.71 -1.14 -7.63
N ASP A 75 4.45 -1.55 -8.87
CA ASP A 75 5.36 -1.47 -10.01
C ASP A 75 4.82 -0.51 -11.10
N ASN A 76 3.71 0.19 -10.84
CA ASN A 76 3.11 1.17 -11.75
C ASN A 76 3.07 2.57 -11.13
N GLU A 77 3.20 3.59 -11.98
CA GLU A 77 3.06 4.99 -11.56
C GLU A 77 1.59 5.30 -11.26
N PHE A 78 1.33 5.95 -10.13
CA PHE A 78 0.02 6.51 -9.81
C PHE A 78 -0.03 7.99 -10.17
N GLU A 79 -1.16 8.43 -10.69
CA GLU A 79 -1.44 9.84 -10.96
C GLU A 79 -1.87 10.55 -9.68
N VAL A 80 -1.42 11.78 -9.46
CA VAL A 80 -1.86 12.61 -8.33
C VAL A 80 -3.18 13.29 -8.70
N GLU A 81 -4.26 12.96 -7.98
CA GLU A 81 -5.59 13.54 -8.21
C GLU A 81 -5.79 14.84 -7.44
N SER A 82 -5.27 14.89 -6.21
CA SER A 82 -5.31 16.08 -5.36
C SER A 82 -4.16 16.03 -4.35
N GLN A 83 -3.68 17.20 -3.94
CA GLN A 83 -2.64 17.31 -2.92
C GLN A 83 -2.81 18.63 -2.14
N THR A 84 -2.66 18.55 -0.82
CA THR A 84 -2.45 19.69 0.07
C THR A 84 -1.13 19.50 0.83
N ASN A 85 -0.88 20.32 1.86
CA ASN A 85 0.27 20.12 2.75
C ASN A 85 0.12 18.88 3.63
N SER A 86 -1.11 18.47 3.95
CA SER A 86 -1.40 17.40 4.92
C SER A 86 -2.10 16.20 4.31
N ASP A 87 -2.51 16.23 3.04
CA ASP A 87 -3.08 15.07 2.36
C ASP A 87 -2.68 14.98 0.88
N VAL A 88 -2.71 13.76 0.35
CA VAL A 88 -2.61 13.48 -1.08
C VAL A 88 -3.52 12.32 -1.46
N THR A 89 -4.18 12.44 -2.60
CA THR A 89 -4.91 11.34 -3.25
C THR A 89 -4.22 10.98 -4.55
N LEU A 90 -3.87 9.71 -4.71
CA LEU A 90 -3.29 9.16 -5.93
C LEU A 90 -4.20 8.08 -6.52
N SER A 91 -4.14 7.87 -7.84
CA SER A 91 -4.88 6.78 -8.48
C SER A 91 -4.11 6.02 -9.56
N LEU A 92 -4.43 4.73 -9.68
CA LEU A 92 -4.00 3.85 -10.76
C LEU A 92 -5.25 3.35 -11.46
N THR A 93 -5.37 3.65 -12.75
CA THR A 93 -6.47 3.17 -13.61
C THR A 93 -5.96 2.08 -14.55
N ALA A 94 -6.83 1.15 -14.92
CA ALA A 94 -6.50 0.11 -15.88
C ALA A 94 -5.89 0.70 -17.18
N SER A 95 -4.74 0.18 -17.56
CA SER A 95 -4.05 0.46 -18.81
C SER A 95 -3.99 -0.78 -19.68
N ALA A 96 -3.64 -0.60 -20.98
CA ALA A 96 -3.41 -1.72 -21.89
C ALA A 96 -2.44 -2.77 -21.31
N ASN A 97 -1.41 -2.34 -20.58
CA ASN A 97 -0.43 -3.23 -19.96
C ASN A 97 -1.02 -4.04 -18.81
N THR A 98 -1.81 -3.41 -17.92
CA THR A 98 -2.45 -4.12 -16.81
C THR A 98 -3.50 -5.12 -17.31
N LEU A 99 -4.22 -4.76 -18.37
CA LEU A 99 -5.29 -5.59 -18.96
C LEU A 99 -4.78 -6.90 -19.58
N ILE A 100 -3.50 -6.97 -19.97
CA ILE A 100 -2.87 -8.21 -20.44
C ILE A 100 -2.90 -9.29 -19.36
N ASN A 101 -2.70 -8.90 -18.10
CA ASN A 101 -2.53 -9.81 -16.96
C ASN A 101 -3.74 -9.82 -16.01
N TYR A 102 -4.62 -8.84 -16.13
CA TYR A 102 -5.81 -8.66 -15.29
C TYR A 102 -6.94 -8.02 -16.10
N PRO A 103 -7.85 -8.83 -16.68
CA PRO A 103 -8.79 -8.41 -17.73
C PRO A 103 -10.02 -7.70 -17.15
N PHE A 104 -9.81 -6.74 -16.26
CA PHE A 104 -10.86 -5.94 -15.63
C PHE A 104 -10.52 -4.47 -15.73
N SER A 105 -11.50 -3.64 -16.10
CA SER A 105 -11.38 -2.20 -15.97
C SER A 105 -11.54 -1.79 -14.50
N PHE A 106 -10.57 -1.06 -13.95
CA PHE A 106 -10.54 -0.68 -12.54
C PHE A 106 -9.98 0.72 -12.33
N LYS A 107 -10.27 1.28 -11.15
CA LYS A 107 -9.53 2.41 -10.57
C LYS A 107 -9.21 2.08 -9.11
N LEU A 108 -7.93 2.08 -8.77
CA LEU A 108 -7.43 1.99 -7.39
C LEU A 108 -7.02 3.40 -6.95
N THR A 109 -7.70 3.94 -5.94
CA THR A 109 -7.38 5.23 -5.34
C THR A 109 -6.77 5.03 -3.95
N VAL A 110 -5.69 5.75 -3.66
CA VAL A 110 -4.96 5.72 -2.38
C VAL A 110 -4.90 7.13 -1.83
N LYS A 111 -5.48 7.35 -0.65
CA LYS A 111 -5.41 8.63 0.07
C LYS A 111 -4.51 8.49 1.29
N TYR A 112 -3.54 9.38 1.40
CA TYR A 112 -2.72 9.61 2.59
C TYR A 112 -3.16 10.92 3.23
N GLU A 113 -3.42 10.93 4.54
CA GLU A 113 -3.88 12.11 5.26
C GLU A 113 -3.27 12.18 6.66
N LEU A 114 -2.70 13.32 7.00
CA LEU A 114 -2.15 13.61 8.31
C LEU A 114 -3.21 14.24 9.21
N GLN A 115 -3.40 13.66 10.39
CA GLN A 115 -4.27 14.19 11.43
C GLN A 115 -3.54 14.07 12.77
N ASP A 116 -3.14 15.20 13.36
CA ASP A 116 -2.30 15.24 14.57
C ASP A 116 -1.08 14.28 14.45
N HIS A 117 -0.97 13.28 15.31
CA HIS A 117 0.10 12.27 15.30
C HIS A 117 -0.20 11.05 14.42
N GLU A 118 -1.26 11.08 13.63
CA GLU A 118 -1.74 9.95 12.83
C GLU A 118 -1.50 10.17 11.34
N LEU A 119 -1.10 9.08 10.66
CA LEU A 119 -1.17 8.96 9.21
C LEU A 119 -2.31 8.01 8.85
N ASN A 120 -3.39 8.57 8.33
CA ASN A 120 -4.51 7.81 7.79
C ASN A 120 -4.23 7.39 6.35
N VAL A 121 -4.37 6.09 6.06
CA VAL A 121 -4.22 5.54 4.72
C VAL A 121 -5.52 4.86 4.32
N SER A 122 -6.18 5.39 3.29
CA SER A 122 -7.42 4.84 2.74
C SER A 122 -7.17 4.31 1.33
N MET A 123 -7.64 3.11 1.04
CA MET A 123 -7.55 2.51 -0.29
C MET A 123 -8.95 2.14 -0.78
N THR A 124 -9.33 2.66 -1.95
CA THR A 124 -10.64 2.45 -2.57
C THR A 124 -10.44 1.80 -3.93
N VAL A 125 -11.10 0.67 -4.15
CA VAL A 125 -11.11 -0.01 -5.45
C VAL A 125 -12.47 0.17 -6.08
N THR A 126 -12.51 0.79 -7.26
CA THR A 126 -13.71 0.98 -8.07
C THR A 126 -13.65 0.04 -9.27
N ASN A 127 -14.66 -0.82 -9.40
CA ASN A 127 -14.88 -1.60 -10.61
C ASN A 127 -15.46 -0.67 -11.69
N LEU A 128 -14.74 -0.50 -12.81
CA LEU A 128 -15.16 0.32 -13.95
C LEU A 128 -15.62 -0.54 -15.13
N ASP A 129 -15.74 -1.84 -14.90
CA ASP A 129 -16.19 -2.82 -15.89
C ASP A 129 -17.71 -3.09 -15.73
N ASN A 130 -18.30 -3.73 -16.73
CA ASN A 130 -19.70 -4.16 -16.71
C ASN A 130 -19.89 -5.58 -16.13
N GLN A 131 -18.79 -6.21 -15.70
CA GLN A 131 -18.76 -7.56 -15.12
C GLN A 131 -18.26 -7.51 -13.67
N GLU A 132 -18.52 -8.56 -12.90
CA GLU A 132 -17.97 -8.70 -11.56
C GLU A 132 -16.43 -8.74 -11.59
N MET A 133 -15.79 -7.94 -10.75
CA MET A 133 -14.33 -7.86 -10.65
C MET A 133 -13.82 -8.60 -9.41
N ILE A 134 -12.85 -9.51 -9.60
CA ILE A 134 -12.28 -10.33 -8.54
C ILE A 134 -10.89 -9.81 -8.17
N PHE A 135 -10.72 -9.34 -6.94
CA PHE A 135 -9.43 -8.80 -6.47
C PHE A 135 -9.15 -9.11 -5.00
N GLN A 136 -7.89 -8.94 -4.63
CA GLN A 136 -7.43 -8.79 -3.25
C GLN A 136 -6.70 -7.45 -3.13
N LEU A 137 -6.73 -6.88 -1.94
CA LEU A 137 -6.05 -5.63 -1.62
C LEU A 137 -5.32 -5.77 -0.29
N GLY A 138 -4.08 -5.31 -0.24
CA GLY A 138 -3.28 -5.31 0.98
C GLY A 138 -2.22 -4.21 0.99
N ALA A 139 -1.68 -3.96 2.18
CA ALA A 139 -0.52 -3.10 2.39
C ALA A 139 0.58 -3.93 3.06
N HIS A 140 1.84 -3.54 2.85
CA HIS A 140 2.98 -4.28 3.38
C HIS A 140 4.05 -3.35 4.00
N PRO A 141 3.71 -2.53 5.00
CA PRO A 141 4.69 -1.66 5.65
C PRO A 141 5.75 -2.45 6.41
N GLY A 142 7.02 -2.14 6.16
CA GLY A 142 8.11 -2.48 7.09
C GLY A 142 8.30 -1.33 8.08
N PHE A 143 8.38 -1.67 9.36
CA PHE A 143 8.65 -0.72 10.42
C PHE A 143 10.07 -0.91 10.94
N ASN A 144 10.80 0.18 11.18
CA ASN A 144 12.08 0.09 11.89
C ASN A 144 11.86 -0.36 13.32
N VAL A 145 12.74 -1.21 13.83
CA VAL A 145 12.86 -1.49 15.26
C VAL A 145 14.35 -1.63 15.62
N PRO A 146 14.77 -1.15 16.80
CA PRO A 146 14.01 -0.33 17.72
C PRO A 146 13.70 1.06 17.11
N PHE A 147 12.58 1.69 17.49
CA PHE A 147 12.26 3.06 17.05
C PHE A 147 13.25 4.09 17.64
N ASN A 148 13.87 3.78 18.78
CA ASN A 148 15.01 4.51 19.34
C ASN A 148 16.26 3.60 19.29
N PRO A 149 17.29 3.92 18.48
CA PRO A 149 18.48 3.06 18.36
C PRO A 149 19.33 3.00 19.63
N TYR A 150 19.09 3.89 20.61
CA TYR A 150 19.81 3.94 21.87
C TYR A 150 19.12 3.16 23.00
N GLU A 151 17.92 2.61 22.77
CA GLU A 151 17.12 1.94 23.79
C GLU A 151 16.46 0.66 23.25
N GLY A 152 16.79 -0.47 23.89
CA GLY A 152 16.19 -1.79 23.60
C GLY A 152 16.73 -2.50 22.36
N GLY A 153 16.35 -3.77 22.21
CA GLY A 153 16.64 -4.63 21.06
C GLY A 153 15.38 -5.08 20.34
N PHE A 154 15.54 -5.81 19.23
CA PHE A 154 14.41 -6.40 18.49
C PHE A 154 13.56 -7.30 19.39
N GLU A 155 14.22 -8.04 20.28
CA GLU A 155 13.64 -8.95 21.27
C GLU A 155 12.71 -8.28 22.29
N ASP A 156 12.80 -6.96 22.46
CA ASP A 156 11.95 -6.19 23.38
C ASP A 156 10.61 -5.80 22.74
N TYR A 157 10.49 -5.93 21.41
CA TYR A 157 9.28 -5.60 20.66
C TYR A 157 8.38 -6.82 20.52
N HIS A 158 7.08 -6.62 20.74
CA HIS A 158 6.08 -7.67 20.56
C HIS A 158 4.83 -7.09 19.89
N ILE A 159 4.11 -7.94 19.16
CA ILE A 159 2.82 -7.58 18.57
C ILE A 159 1.72 -8.04 19.52
N GLN A 160 0.95 -7.08 20.04
CA GLN A 160 -0.26 -7.38 20.79
C GLN A 160 -1.49 -7.19 19.89
N LEU A 161 -2.20 -8.30 19.63
CA LEU A 161 -3.45 -8.25 18.86
C LEU A 161 -4.64 -8.02 19.80
N LEU A 162 -5.20 -6.81 19.77
CA LEU A 162 -6.42 -6.50 20.50
C LEU A 162 -7.63 -7.04 19.74
N ARG A 163 -8.41 -7.93 20.36
CA ARG A 163 -9.67 -8.42 19.78
C ARG A 163 -10.71 -7.31 19.81
N LYS A 164 -10.98 -6.66 18.68
CA LYS A 164 -12.18 -5.84 18.50
C LYS A 164 -13.36 -6.79 18.26
N ARG A 165 -14.41 -6.74 19.10
CA ARG A 165 -15.68 -7.42 18.77
C ARG A 165 -16.24 -6.76 17.51
N ILE A 166 -16.19 -7.47 16.39
CA ILE A 166 -16.85 -7.04 15.16
C ILE A 166 -18.32 -7.43 15.29
N THR A 167 -19.20 -6.47 15.54
CA THR A 167 -20.63 -6.67 15.34
C THR A 167 -20.89 -6.57 13.85
N LEU A 168 -21.09 -7.70 13.17
CA LEU A 168 -21.54 -7.73 11.79
C LEU A 168 -22.93 -7.06 11.75
N ARG A 169 -23.01 -5.84 11.21
CA ARG A 169 -24.29 -5.25 10.80
C ARG A 169 -24.55 -5.79 9.40
N TYR A 170 -25.46 -6.77 9.30
CA TYR A 170 -26.08 -7.09 8.02
C TYR A 170 -26.96 -5.89 7.64
N LEU A 171 -26.71 -5.30 6.47
CA LEU A 171 -27.62 -4.39 5.80
C LEU A 171 -28.71 -5.20 5.09
#